data_AF-A0A7Y3DE24-F1
#
_entry.id   AF-A0A7Y3DE24-F1
#
_cell.length_a   1.000
_cell.length_b   1.000
_cell.length_c   1.000
_cell.angle_alpha   90.00
_cell.angle_beta   90.00
_cell.angle_gamma   90.00
#
_symmetry.space_group_name_H-M   'P 1'
#
loop_
_entity.id
_entity.type
_entity.pdbx_description
1 polymer ?
#
loop_
_entity_poly.entity_id
_entity_poly.type
_entity_poly.pdbx_seq_one_letter_code
_entity_poly.pdbx_strand_id
1 'polypeptide(L)'
;MSRAAGSVARTQDRPDDWGEDRETVVAVFGDSARSGAWLPPERLNAIAGFGNVLLDFTDADLPPGPTEVHGWAVFGNVILRVPRRIDVELNGVSIFGSVKHQSDEKAGKSKKLLDRVLGNGPGAEAPPTEVDEDRWLVVKGWAVFGNIKVTVVDS
;
A
#
# COMPACT_ATOMS: atom_id res chain seq x y z
N MET A 1 -13.66 -27.07 -54.62
CA MET A 1 -12.65 -27.33 -53.56
C MET A 1 -12.22 -25.94 -53.04
N SER A 2 -12.97 -25.25 -52.16
CA SER A 2 -12.90 -25.21 -50.68
C SER A 2 -11.44 -25.25 -50.16
N ARG A 3 -10.86 -24.28 -49.45
CA ARG A 3 -11.36 -23.29 -48.47
C ARG A 3 -10.53 -22.00 -48.50
N ALA A 4 -11.20 -20.86 -48.28
CA ALA A 4 -10.61 -19.67 -47.68
C ALA A 4 -10.47 -19.90 -46.15
N ALA A 5 -9.39 -19.41 -45.55
CA ALA A 5 -9.24 -19.33 -44.10
C ALA A 5 -8.81 -17.89 -43.75
N GLY A 6 -9.80 -17.01 -43.60
CA GLY A 6 -9.65 -15.81 -42.80
C GLY A 6 -9.62 -16.21 -41.33
N SER A 7 -8.51 -15.99 -40.65
CA SER A 7 -8.44 -16.17 -39.19
C SER A 7 -8.97 -14.91 -38.53
N VAL A 8 -10.25 -15.02 -38.16
CA VAL A 8 -11.03 -14.24 -37.21
C VAL A 8 -10.17 -13.44 -36.22
N ALA A 9 -10.28 -12.11 -36.31
CA ALA A 9 -9.93 -11.20 -35.24
C ALA A 9 -10.68 -11.65 -33.99
N ARG A 10 -9.93 -12.03 -32.95
CA ARG A 10 -10.47 -12.39 -31.64
C ARG A 10 -11.04 -11.12 -31.01
N THR A 11 -12.31 -10.84 -31.27
CA THR A 11 -13.10 -9.94 -30.43
C THR A 11 -13.16 -10.59 -29.05
N GLN A 12 -12.30 -10.11 -28.14
CA GLN A 12 -12.43 -10.38 -26.71
C GLN A 12 -13.59 -9.53 -26.20
N ASP A 13 -14.80 -10.03 -26.41
CA ASP A 13 -16.01 -9.52 -25.76
C ASP A 13 -16.08 -10.15 -24.36
N ARG A 14 -15.63 -9.42 -23.33
CA ARG A 14 -15.74 -9.85 -21.93
C ARG A 14 -16.80 -8.98 -21.25
N PRO A 15 -17.99 -9.51 -20.93
CA PRO A 15 -19.13 -8.73 -20.44
C PRO A 15 -19.10 -8.51 -18.92
N ASP A 16 -17.98 -8.01 -18.39
CA ASP A 16 -17.82 -7.64 -16.99
C ASP A 16 -16.98 -6.36 -16.82
N ASP A 17 -17.27 -5.37 -17.64
CA ASP A 17 -16.89 -3.98 -17.40
C ASP A 17 -17.88 -3.34 -16.40
N TRP A 18 -17.57 -3.48 -15.11
CA TRP A 18 -18.05 -2.56 -14.08
C TRP A 18 -16.93 -1.56 -13.71
N GLY A 19 -16.41 -0.83 -14.69
CA GLY A 19 -16.18 0.62 -14.61
C GLY A 19 -15.18 1.23 -13.63
N GLU A 20 -14.42 0.49 -12.82
CA GLU A 20 -13.39 1.08 -11.93
C GLU A 20 -12.15 0.16 -11.85
N ASP A 21 -10.96 0.74 -12.06
CA ASP A 21 -9.66 0.07 -11.97
C ASP A 21 -9.47 -0.54 -10.57
N ARG A 22 -9.59 -1.87 -10.47
CA ARG A 22 -9.66 -2.61 -9.20
C ARG A 22 -8.88 -3.93 -9.22
N GLU A 23 -8.01 -4.14 -8.23
CA GLU A 23 -7.33 -5.42 -7.97
C GLU A 23 -7.70 -5.94 -6.57
N THR A 24 -7.65 -7.27 -6.39
CA THR A 24 -7.87 -7.92 -5.09
C THR A 24 -6.77 -8.95 -4.81
N VAL A 25 -6.11 -8.82 -3.66
CA VAL A 25 -5.05 -9.70 -3.15
C VAL A 25 -5.56 -10.39 -1.89
N VAL A 26 -5.50 -11.73 -1.86
CA VAL A 26 -6.11 -12.54 -0.79
C VAL A 26 -5.15 -13.59 -0.27
N ALA A 27 -5.02 -13.66 1.05
CA ALA A 27 -4.31 -14.73 1.75
C ALA A 27 -5.20 -15.32 2.86
N VAL A 28 -5.61 -16.59 2.72
CA VAL A 28 -6.49 -17.26 3.70
C VAL A 28 -5.71 -18.15 4.66
N PHE A 29 -4.81 -19.00 4.18
CA PHE A 29 -3.94 -19.87 4.99
C PHE A 29 -2.51 -19.84 4.46
N GLY A 30 -1.88 -18.66 4.51
CA GLY A 30 -0.55 -18.45 3.97
C GLY A 30 -0.23 -16.97 3.83
N ASP A 31 0.74 -16.65 2.99
CA ASP A 31 1.13 -15.28 2.69
C ASP A 31 0.85 -14.92 1.23
N SER A 32 0.63 -13.63 0.98
CA SER A 32 0.59 -13.05 -0.35
C SER A 32 1.33 -11.73 -0.30
N ALA A 33 2.26 -11.54 -1.24
CA ALA A 33 3.07 -10.33 -1.30
C ALA A 33 3.01 -9.70 -2.70
N ARG A 34 2.95 -8.36 -2.73
CA ARG A 34 3.20 -7.54 -3.91
C ARG A 34 4.37 -6.61 -3.59
N SER A 35 5.39 -6.62 -4.45
CA SER A 35 6.63 -5.86 -4.26
C SER A 35 7.37 -5.68 -5.57
N GLY A 36 8.31 -4.73 -5.61
CA GLY A 36 9.08 -4.37 -6.79
C GLY A 36 8.36 -3.31 -7.63
N ALA A 37 8.73 -3.19 -8.91
CA ALA A 37 8.06 -2.26 -9.83
C ALA A 37 6.72 -2.84 -10.27
N TRP A 38 5.62 -2.29 -9.76
CA TRP A 38 4.26 -2.60 -10.19
C TRP A 38 3.42 -1.32 -10.24
N LEU A 39 2.31 -1.39 -10.98
CA LEU A 39 1.34 -0.31 -11.14
C LEU A 39 0.10 -0.67 -10.30
N PRO A 40 -0.08 -0.08 -9.11
CA PRO A 40 -1.26 -0.33 -8.30
C PRO A 40 -2.50 0.26 -8.96
N PRO A 41 -3.66 -0.41 -8.88
CA PRO A 41 -4.90 0.14 -9.38
C PRO A 41 -5.37 1.31 -8.52
N GLU A 42 -6.29 2.13 -9.03
CA GLU A 42 -6.96 3.17 -8.23
C GLU A 42 -7.61 2.61 -6.95
N ARG A 43 -8.07 1.35 -6.98
CA ARG A 43 -8.69 0.67 -5.84
C ARG A 43 -8.15 -0.74 -5.64
N LEU A 44 -7.62 -1.01 -4.45
CA LEU A 44 -6.99 -2.28 -4.12
C LEU A 44 -7.62 -2.91 -2.88
N ASN A 45 -8.09 -4.16 -2.98
CA ASN A 45 -8.56 -4.91 -1.83
C ASN A 45 -7.48 -5.87 -1.32
N ALA A 46 -7.16 -5.83 -0.04
CA ALA A 46 -6.22 -6.72 0.64
C ALA A 46 -6.94 -7.51 1.74
N ILE A 47 -7.09 -8.83 1.56
CA ILE A 47 -7.87 -9.67 2.47
C ILE A 47 -6.97 -10.73 3.10
N ALA A 48 -6.76 -10.62 4.41
CA ALA A 48 -6.02 -11.58 5.23
C ALA A 48 -6.98 -12.34 6.16
N GLY A 49 -7.17 -13.63 5.89
CA GLY A 49 -7.93 -14.58 6.71
C GLY A 49 -7.14 -15.02 7.94
N PHE A 50 -6.38 -16.11 7.85
CA PHE A 50 -5.44 -16.61 8.85
C PHE A 50 -3.97 -16.42 8.42
N GLY A 51 -3.75 -15.49 7.50
CA GLY A 51 -2.49 -15.32 6.77
C GLY A 51 -1.92 -13.90 6.84
N ASN A 52 -1.03 -13.59 5.91
CA ASN A 52 -0.45 -12.27 5.78
C ASN A 52 -0.60 -11.74 4.35
N VAL A 53 -1.00 -10.48 4.21
CA VAL A 53 -0.91 -9.75 2.95
C VAL A 53 0.12 -8.64 3.11
N LEU A 54 1.19 -8.67 2.32
CA LEU A 54 2.20 -7.64 2.25
C LEU A 54 2.05 -6.86 0.94
N LEU A 55 1.77 -5.57 1.03
CA LEU A 55 1.76 -4.66 -0.10
C LEU A 55 2.91 -3.69 0.05
N ASP A 56 3.84 -3.74 -0.88
CA ASP A 56 5.01 -2.89 -0.91
C ASP A 56 4.90 -1.87 -2.04
N PHE A 57 4.71 -0.61 -1.64
CA PHE A 57 4.58 0.54 -2.52
C PHE A 57 5.91 1.29 -2.70
N THR A 58 7.02 0.81 -2.11
CA THR A 58 8.32 1.51 -2.18
C THR A 58 8.80 1.69 -3.63
N ASP A 59 8.68 0.62 -4.43
CA ASP A 59 9.06 0.60 -5.85
C ASP A 59 7.85 0.73 -6.79
N ALA A 60 6.64 0.91 -6.23
CA ALA A 60 5.42 1.01 -7.02
C ALA A 60 5.25 2.40 -7.67
N ASP A 61 4.71 2.44 -8.88
CA ASP A 61 4.32 3.67 -9.55
C ASP A 61 2.81 3.88 -9.39
N LEU A 62 2.45 4.80 -8.49
CA LEU A 62 1.04 5.11 -8.23
C LEU A 62 0.45 5.95 -9.37
N PRO A 63 -0.78 5.64 -9.81
CA PRO A 63 -1.49 6.49 -10.76
C PRO A 63 -1.72 7.89 -10.15
N PRO A 64 -1.86 8.93 -10.98
CA PRO A 64 -2.18 10.27 -10.51
C PRO A 64 -3.55 10.28 -9.81
N GLY A 65 -3.62 10.83 -8.59
CA GLY A 65 -4.83 10.87 -7.78
C GLY A 65 -4.84 9.89 -6.59
N PRO A 66 -5.98 9.77 -5.89
CA PRO A 66 -6.10 8.92 -4.70
C PRO A 66 -6.06 7.45 -5.06
N THR A 67 -5.12 6.70 -4.48
CA THR A 67 -5.16 5.23 -4.49
C THR A 67 -5.82 4.74 -3.21
N GLU A 68 -6.97 4.08 -3.30
CA GLU A 68 -7.69 3.54 -2.16
C GLU A 68 -7.28 2.08 -1.89
N VAL A 69 -6.81 1.77 -0.68
CA VAL A 69 -6.52 0.41 -0.24
C VAL A 69 -7.49 -0.03 0.84
N HIS A 70 -8.26 -1.07 0.57
CA HIS A 70 -9.22 -1.67 1.49
C HIS A 70 -8.62 -2.91 2.16
N GLY A 71 -8.20 -2.78 3.41
CA GLY A 71 -7.61 -3.87 4.19
C GLY A 71 -8.65 -4.59 5.06
N TRP A 72 -8.76 -5.90 4.92
CA TRP A 72 -9.61 -6.77 5.74
C TRP A 72 -8.75 -7.81 6.45
N ALA A 73 -8.58 -7.69 7.76
CA ALA A 73 -7.78 -8.60 8.57
C ALA A 73 -8.66 -9.34 9.60
N VAL A 74 -9.03 -10.60 9.31
CA VAL A 74 -9.93 -11.36 10.19
C VAL A 74 -9.15 -12.00 11.34
N PHE A 75 -8.15 -12.83 11.06
CA PHE A 75 -7.20 -13.43 12.02
C PHE A 75 -5.73 -13.27 11.58
N GLY A 76 -5.49 -12.49 10.52
CA GLY A 76 -4.20 -12.34 9.88
C GLY A 76 -3.64 -10.92 9.97
N ASN A 77 -2.67 -10.60 9.12
CA ASN A 77 -2.09 -9.27 9.04
C ASN A 77 -2.16 -8.71 7.62
N VAL A 78 -2.53 -7.43 7.51
CA VAL A 78 -2.33 -6.64 6.29
C VAL A 78 -1.25 -5.61 6.58
N ILE A 79 -0.15 -5.67 5.84
CA ILE A 79 1.02 -4.82 6.01
C ILE A 79 1.20 -4.01 4.74
N LEU A 80 1.17 -2.69 4.86
CA LEU A 80 1.45 -1.75 3.77
C LEU A 80 2.79 -1.07 4.06
N ARG A 81 3.76 -1.24 3.15
CA ARG A 81 5.00 -0.47 3.16
C ARG A 81 4.85 0.66 2.16
N VAL A 82 4.98 1.90 2.63
CA VAL A 82 4.81 3.09 1.79
C VAL A 82 6.09 3.91 1.86
N PRO A 83 6.62 4.42 0.74
CA PRO A 83 7.79 5.29 0.77
C PRO A 83 7.42 6.67 1.31
N ARG A 84 8.38 7.38 1.91
CA ARG A 84 8.17 8.72 2.49
C ARG A 84 7.63 9.79 1.54
N ARG A 85 7.75 9.58 0.23
CA ARG A 85 7.32 10.52 -0.82
C ARG A 85 5.80 10.61 -0.98
N ILE A 86 5.04 9.67 -0.39
CA ILE A 86 3.59 9.57 -0.50
C ILE A 86 2.96 9.86 0.86
N ASP A 87 1.94 10.70 0.89
CA ASP A 87 1.12 10.90 2.09
C ASP A 87 0.13 9.74 2.27
N VAL A 88 -0.09 9.33 3.51
CA VAL A 88 -0.97 8.20 3.82
C VAL A 88 -2.01 8.57 4.86
N GLU A 89 -3.27 8.52 4.44
CA GLU A 89 -4.42 8.63 5.33
C GLU A 89 -4.89 7.24 5.75
N LEU A 90 -4.75 6.89 7.03
CA LEU A 90 -5.22 5.61 7.58
C LEU A 90 -6.50 5.80 8.38
N ASN A 91 -7.60 5.31 7.83
CA ASN A 91 -8.88 5.20 8.49
C ASN A 91 -9.16 3.73 8.78
N GLY A 92 -9.24 3.32 10.05
CA GLY A 92 -9.58 1.93 10.33
C GLY A 92 -10.16 1.67 11.70
N VAL A 93 -10.89 0.57 11.76
CA VAL A 93 -11.60 0.10 12.95
C VAL A 93 -11.10 -1.31 13.28
N SER A 94 -10.76 -1.53 14.55
CA SER A 94 -10.43 -2.87 15.06
C SER A 94 -11.27 -3.25 16.26
N ILE A 95 -11.73 -4.51 16.31
CA ILE A 95 -12.47 -5.05 17.47
C ILE A 95 -11.51 -5.70 18.47
N PHE A 96 -10.73 -6.70 18.05
CA PHE A 96 -9.80 -7.52 18.83
C PHE A 96 -8.39 -7.56 18.20
N GLY A 97 -7.85 -6.40 17.81
CA GLY A 97 -6.58 -6.31 17.10
C GLY A 97 -6.00 -4.90 17.13
N SER A 98 -5.23 -4.52 16.11
CA SER A 98 -4.75 -3.14 16.00
C SER A 98 -4.68 -2.60 14.58
N VAL A 99 -5.02 -1.33 14.43
CA VAL A 99 -4.75 -0.51 13.24
C VAL A 99 -3.71 0.53 13.62
N LYS A 100 -2.56 0.54 12.93
CA LYS A 100 -1.44 1.43 13.26
C LYS A 100 -0.82 2.06 12.03
N HIS A 101 -0.66 3.38 12.07
CA HIS A 101 0.24 4.12 11.19
C HIS A 101 1.57 4.30 11.93
N GLN A 102 2.65 3.70 11.42
CA GLN A 102 4.00 3.86 11.95
C GLN A 102 4.85 4.63 10.95
N SER A 103 5.17 5.87 11.31
CA SER A 103 6.28 6.59 10.69
C SER A 103 7.57 6.24 11.44
N ASP A 104 8.69 6.13 10.71
CA ASP A 104 10.01 5.92 11.32
C ASP A 104 10.53 7.15 12.12
N GLU A 105 9.64 8.05 12.58
CA GLU A 105 10.03 9.25 13.34
C GLU A 105 10.74 8.91 14.66
N LYS A 106 10.49 7.72 15.23
CA LYS A 106 11.08 7.29 16.50
C LYS A 106 12.59 7.04 16.38
N ALA A 107 13.06 6.59 15.22
CA ALA A 107 14.48 6.47 14.92
C ALA A 107 15.14 7.85 14.80
N GLY A 108 14.47 8.80 14.14
CA GLY A 108 14.94 10.18 13.98
C GLY A 108 14.99 10.99 15.28
N LYS A 109 13.98 10.86 16.16
CA LYS A 109 13.94 11.55 17.46
C LYS A 109 15.07 11.12 18.38
N SER A 110 15.33 9.81 18.46
CA SER A 110 16.38 9.25 19.31
C SER A 110 17.76 9.68 18.80
N LYS A 111 18.00 9.59 17.49
CA LYS A 111 19.24 10.07 16.86
C LYS A 111 19.45 11.58 17.04
N LYS A 112 18.39 12.38 16.88
CA LYS A 112 18.41 13.84 17.10
C LYS A 112 18.65 14.22 18.56
N LEU A 113 18.16 13.41 19.50
CA LEU A 113 18.39 13.60 20.93
C LEU A 113 19.82 13.22 21.31
N LEU A 114 20.36 12.16 20.72
CA LEU A 114 21.76 11.76 20.86
C LEU A 114 22.71 12.81 20.26
N ASP A 115 22.45 13.30 19.04
CA ASP A 115 23.26 14.37 18.44
C ASP A 115 23.23 15.66 19.28
N ARG A 116 22.09 15.98 19.91
CA ARG A 116 21.98 17.11 20.84
C ARG A 116 22.79 16.91 22.13
N VAL A 117 22.82 15.71 22.68
CA VAL A 117 23.61 15.38 23.88
C VAL A 117 25.10 15.32 23.57
N LEU A 118 25.45 14.85 22.37
CA LEU A 118 26.84 14.69 21.91
C LEU A 118 27.42 15.95 21.26
N GLY A 119 26.61 17.00 21.04
CA GLY A 119 27.06 18.28 20.47
C GLY A 119 27.24 18.29 18.94
N ASN A 120 26.76 17.28 18.22
CA ASN A 120 26.91 17.09 16.77
C ASN A 120 25.79 17.73 15.93
N GLY A 121 25.18 18.84 16.41
CA GLY A 121 24.03 19.43 15.74
C GLY A 121 24.34 19.91 14.32
N PRO A 122 23.63 19.45 13.26
CA PRO A 122 23.76 20.03 11.93
C PRO A 122 23.23 21.46 11.94
N GLY A 123 23.97 22.37 11.29
CA GLY A 123 23.47 23.68 10.91
C GLY A 123 22.20 23.53 10.10
N ALA A 124 21.26 24.44 10.31
CA ALA A 124 19.93 24.40 9.70
C ALA A 124 20.00 24.20 8.17
N GLU A 125 19.60 23.03 7.70
CA GLU A 125 19.14 22.80 6.34
C GLU A 125 17.67 22.39 6.42
N ALA A 126 16.83 23.11 5.67
CA ALA A 126 15.38 23.12 5.81
C ALA A 126 14.72 21.81 5.33
N PRO A 127 13.61 21.36 5.95
CA PRO A 127 12.66 20.48 5.27
C PRO A 127 11.92 21.33 4.21
N PRO A 128 11.75 20.85 2.98
CA PRO A 128 10.76 19.83 2.74
C PRO A 128 11.27 18.72 1.81
N THR A 129 11.05 17.46 2.20
CA THR A 129 10.75 16.43 1.22
C THR A 129 9.57 16.95 0.40
N GLU A 130 9.76 17.16 -0.90
CA GLU A 130 8.67 17.46 -1.83
C GLU A 130 7.68 16.29 -1.72
N VAL A 131 6.66 16.50 -0.88
CA VAL A 131 5.49 15.64 -0.83
C VAL A 131 4.83 15.91 -2.16
N ASP A 132 4.76 14.89 -3.02
CA ASP A 132 3.96 14.97 -4.24
C ASP A 132 2.50 15.02 -3.78
N GLU A 133 1.99 16.22 -3.48
CA GLU A 133 0.65 16.47 -2.92
C GLU A 133 -0.47 15.90 -3.81
N ASP A 134 -0.13 15.59 -5.07
CA ASP A 134 -1.03 14.97 -6.06
C ASP A 134 -1.13 13.43 -5.94
N ARG A 135 -0.29 12.80 -5.10
CA ARG A 135 -0.29 11.34 -4.85
C ARG A 135 -0.40 11.02 -3.37
N TRP A 136 -1.62 10.67 -2.96
CA TRP A 136 -1.91 10.26 -1.58
C TRP A 136 -2.62 8.91 -1.57
N LEU A 137 -2.30 8.10 -0.56
CA LEU A 137 -2.81 6.75 -0.41
C LEU A 137 -3.83 6.71 0.72
N VAL A 138 -5.05 6.30 0.41
CA VAL A 138 -6.15 6.20 1.38
C VAL A 138 -6.29 4.77 1.82
N VAL A 139 -5.94 4.46 3.06
CA VAL A 139 -6.10 3.13 3.62
C VAL A 139 -7.38 3.08 4.44
N LYS A 140 -8.33 2.26 4.00
CA LYS A 140 -9.55 1.93 4.75
C LYS A 140 -9.39 0.52 5.31
N GLY A 141 -9.33 0.39 6.64
CA GLY A 141 -8.98 -0.85 7.30
C GLY A 141 -10.04 -1.38 8.26
N TRP A 142 -10.38 -2.66 8.15
CA TRP A 142 -11.19 -3.38 9.12
C TRP A 142 -10.42 -4.58 9.66
N ALA A 143 -10.20 -4.60 10.98
CA ALA A 143 -9.58 -5.73 11.66
C ALA A 143 -10.52 -6.33 12.71
N VAL A 144 -10.74 -7.64 12.66
CA VAL A 144 -11.49 -8.33 13.72
C VAL A 144 -10.52 -8.81 14.78
N PHE A 145 -9.73 -9.85 14.53
CA PHE A 145 -8.66 -10.36 15.41
C PHE A 145 -7.25 -10.13 14.85
N GLY A 146 -7.16 -9.55 13.65
CA GLY A 146 -5.91 -9.32 12.94
C GLY A 146 -5.29 -7.94 13.17
N ASN A 147 -4.29 -7.61 12.37
CA ASN A 147 -3.65 -6.29 12.40
C ASN A 147 -3.61 -5.66 11.01
N ILE A 148 -3.77 -4.34 10.97
CA ILE A 148 -3.48 -3.52 9.79
C ILE A 148 -2.37 -2.56 10.17
N LYS A 149 -1.23 -2.67 9.47
CA LYS A 149 -0.05 -1.84 9.73
C LYS A 149 0.36 -1.11 8.47
N VAL A 150 0.40 0.21 8.54
CA VAL A 150 1.07 1.06 7.57
C VAL A 150 2.44 1.41 8.12
N THR A 151 3.50 1.15 7.36
CA THR A 151 4.87 1.50 7.71
C THR A 151 5.47 2.39 6.64
N VAL A 152 5.91 3.56 7.05
CA VAL A 152 6.65 4.47 6.17
C VAL A 152 8.12 4.07 6.16
N VAL A 153 8.67 3.77 4.98
CA VAL A 153 10.04 3.28 4.81
C VAL A 153 10.87 4.26 3.98
N ASP A 154 12.14 4.40 4.34
CA ASP A 154 13.15 5.07 3.51
C ASP A 154 13.49 4.19 2.30
N SER A 155 13.40 4.76 1.09
CA SER A 155 13.73 4.06 -0.17
C SER A 155 15.23 3.96 -0.39
#